data_AF-A0A9W6YZT8-F1
#
_entry.id   AF-A0A9W6YZT8-F1
#
_cell.length_a   1.000
_cell.length_b   1.000
_cell.length_c   1.000
_cell.angle_alpha   90.00
_cell.angle_beta   90.00
_cell.angle_gamma   90.00
#
_symmetry.space_group_name_H-M   'P 1'
#
loop_
_entity.id
_entity.type
_entity.pdbx_description
1 polymer ?
#
loop_
_entity_poly.entity_id
_entity_poly.type
_entity_poly.pdbx_seq_one_letter_code
_entity_poly.pdbx_strand_id
1 'polypeptide(L)'
;MTNQTEQSTDQLKSQIEQELINSGKYQQFFQNLQIQLINSGWQENFQNLVSEHLLKQQQQGSGNDELKSMKVLGELTGKGLAMVPDDVKVGLLKDLKGFLDDIVVDE
;
A
#
# COMPACT_ATOMS: atom_id res chain seq x y z
N MET A 1 -26.00 20.07 7.68
CA MET A 1 -26.11 19.83 6.22
C MET A 1 -24.90 19.10 5.64
N THR A 2 -23.94 18.64 6.45
CA THR A 2 -22.69 17.97 6.01
C THR A 2 -22.84 16.49 5.66
N ASN A 3 -23.83 15.76 6.19
CA ASN A 3 -23.95 14.32 5.98
C ASN A 3 -24.34 13.87 4.56
N GLN A 4 -24.96 14.71 3.74
CA GLN A 4 -25.43 14.27 2.41
C GLN A 4 -24.29 14.22 1.38
N THR A 5 -23.30 15.11 1.48
CA THR A 5 -22.17 15.18 0.54
C THR A 5 -21.16 14.06 0.79
N GLU A 6 -20.88 13.75 2.07
CA GLU A 6 -19.94 12.68 2.45
C GLU A 6 -20.47 11.28 2.04
N GLN A 7 -21.78 11.03 2.22
CA GLN A 7 -22.39 9.77 1.78
C GLN A 7 -22.28 9.56 0.27
N SER A 8 -22.40 10.63 -0.53
CA SER A 8 -22.24 10.55 -1.99
C SER A 8 -20.79 10.29 -2.40
N THR A 9 -19.80 10.84 -1.69
CA THR A 9 -18.37 10.60 -1.97
C THR A 9 -17.95 9.17 -1.63
N ASP A 10 -18.42 8.62 -0.50
CA ASP A 10 -18.11 7.23 -0.12
C ASP A 10 -18.75 6.22 -1.09
N GLN A 11 -19.97 6.49 -1.56
CA GLN A 11 -20.63 5.69 -2.57
C GLN A 11 -19.88 5.71 -3.91
N LEU A 12 -19.43 6.90 -4.34
CA LEU A 12 -18.64 7.05 -5.56
C LEU A 12 -17.31 6.29 -5.45
N LYS A 13 -16.61 6.42 -4.31
CA LYS A 13 -15.37 5.69 -4.06
C LYS A 13 -15.59 4.17 -4.13
N SER A 14 -16.66 3.68 -3.52
CA SER A 14 -17.00 2.25 -3.56
C SER A 14 -17.25 1.76 -4.98
N GLN A 15 -17.94 2.54 -5.81
CA GLN A 15 -18.17 2.20 -7.22
C GLN A 15 -16.88 2.16 -8.03
N ILE A 16 -15.97 3.13 -7.82
CA ILE A 16 -14.64 3.15 -8.44
C ILE A 16 -13.82 1.91 -8.03
N GLU A 17 -13.84 1.54 -6.75
CA GLU A 17 -13.15 0.34 -6.26
C GLU A 17 -13.71 -0.94 -6.87
N GLN A 18 -15.03 -1.05 -7.04
CA GLN A 18 -15.65 -2.17 -7.74
C GLN A 18 -15.23 -2.22 -9.21
N GLU A 19 -15.20 -1.08 -9.89
CA GLU A 19 -14.79 -1.01 -11.30
C GLU A 19 -13.31 -1.36 -11.49
N LEU A 20 -12.43 -0.93 -10.58
CA LEU A 20 -11.02 -1.36 -10.54
C LEU A 20 -10.89 -2.88 -10.50
N ILE A 21 -11.73 -3.56 -9.72
CA ILE A 21 -11.71 -5.01 -9.59
C ILE A 21 -12.30 -5.68 -10.85
N ASN A 22 -13.48 -5.24 -11.28
CA ASN A 22 -14.22 -5.84 -12.40
C ASN A 22 -13.50 -5.69 -13.75
N SER A 23 -12.82 -4.56 -13.96
CA SER A 23 -12.00 -4.31 -15.15
C SER A 23 -10.67 -5.06 -15.16
N GLY A 24 -10.29 -5.71 -14.05
CA GLY A 24 -8.99 -6.35 -13.87
C GLY A 24 -7.83 -5.36 -13.65
N LYS A 25 -8.10 -4.04 -13.66
CA LYS A 25 -7.08 -2.99 -13.49
C LYS A 25 -6.43 -3.02 -12.13
N TYR A 26 -7.18 -3.40 -11.08
CA TYR A 26 -6.63 -3.60 -9.74
C TYR A 26 -5.48 -4.60 -9.75
N GLN A 27 -5.67 -5.77 -10.37
CA GLN A 27 -4.64 -6.80 -10.45
C GLN A 27 -3.43 -6.31 -11.27
N GLN A 28 -3.68 -5.59 -12.37
CA GLN A 28 -2.62 -5.02 -13.19
C GLN A 28 -1.76 -4.00 -12.39
N PHE A 29 -2.40 -3.07 -11.68
CA PHE A 29 -1.70 -2.09 -10.84
C PHE A 29 -0.97 -2.73 -9.67
N PHE A 30 -1.58 -3.72 -9.03
CA PHE A 30 -0.95 -4.47 -7.95
C PHE A 30 0.33 -5.18 -8.42
N GLN A 31 0.27 -5.87 -9.56
CA GLN A 31 1.44 -6.54 -10.14
C GLN A 31 2.52 -5.54 -10.55
N ASN A 32 2.15 -4.42 -11.18
CA ASN A 32 3.11 -3.38 -11.53
C ASN A 32 3.80 -2.82 -10.27
N LEU A 33 3.02 -2.48 -9.24
CA LEU A 33 3.56 -1.99 -7.97
C LEU A 33 4.54 -3.01 -7.35
N GLN A 34 4.20 -4.29 -7.32
CA GLN A 34 5.11 -5.33 -6.83
C GLN A 34 6.43 -5.35 -7.60
N ILE A 35 6.39 -5.30 -8.93
CA ILE A 35 7.59 -5.28 -9.78
C ILE A 35 8.43 -4.02 -9.48
N GLN A 36 7.81 -2.85 -9.35
CA GLN A 36 8.51 -1.60 -9.07
C GLN A 36 9.17 -1.60 -7.67
N LEU A 37 8.48 -2.15 -6.66
CA LEU A 37 9.03 -2.28 -5.31
C LEU A 37 10.20 -3.28 -5.25
N ILE A 38 10.18 -4.33 -6.07
CA ILE A 38 11.31 -5.25 -6.19
C ILE A 38 12.48 -4.55 -6.90
N ASN A 39 12.24 -3.94 -8.06
CA ASN A 39 13.28 -3.33 -8.89
C ASN A 39 13.96 -2.13 -8.21
N SER A 40 13.23 -1.39 -7.38
CA SER A 40 13.78 -0.28 -6.59
C SER A 40 14.58 -0.73 -5.36
N GLY A 41 14.63 -2.04 -5.09
CA GLY A 41 15.27 -2.60 -3.90
C GLY A 41 14.47 -2.40 -2.60
N TRP A 42 13.26 -1.83 -2.67
CA TRP A 42 12.42 -1.61 -1.48
C TRP A 42 12.15 -2.93 -0.74
N GLN A 43 11.82 -4.00 -1.47
CA GLN A 43 11.50 -5.29 -0.86
C GLN A 43 12.67 -5.85 -0.05
N GLU A 44 13.88 -5.83 -0.61
CA GLU A 44 15.10 -6.30 0.07
C GLU A 44 15.43 -5.42 1.28
N ASN A 45 15.38 -4.09 1.11
CA ASN A 45 15.63 -3.14 2.19
C ASN A 45 14.65 -3.31 3.35
N PHE A 46 13.38 -3.56 3.05
CA PHE A 46 12.37 -3.82 4.09
C PHE A 46 12.58 -5.16 4.78
N GLN A 47 12.95 -6.22 4.06
CA GLN A 47 13.31 -7.52 4.65
C GLN A 47 14.52 -7.41 5.58
N ASN A 48 15.54 -6.63 5.20
CA ASN A 48 16.70 -6.34 6.05
C ASN A 48 16.28 -5.59 7.32
N LEU A 49 15.44 -4.56 7.19
CA LEU A 49 14.88 -3.83 8.33
C LEU A 49 14.14 -4.74 9.30
N VAL A 50 13.27 -5.63 8.79
CA VAL A 50 12.53 -6.60 9.62
C VAL A 50 13.50 -7.54 10.34
N SER A 51 14.50 -8.06 9.63
CA SER A 51 15.49 -8.99 10.19
C SER A 51 16.33 -8.35 11.29
N GLU A 52 16.82 -7.13 11.07
CA GLU A 52 17.55 -6.36 12.09
C GLU A 52 16.68 -6.08 13.31
N HIS A 53 15.40 -5.77 13.10
CA HIS A 53 14.47 -5.49 14.17
C HIS A 53 14.19 -6.73 15.04
N LEU A 54 13.97 -7.88 14.39
CA LEU A 54 13.80 -9.17 15.07
C LEU A 54 15.04 -9.56 15.87
N LEU A 55 16.23 -9.41 15.29
CA LEU A 55 17.50 -9.69 15.97
C LEU A 55 17.67 -8.83 17.23
N LYS A 56 17.35 -7.53 17.15
CA LYS A 56 17.37 -6.61 18.31
C LYS A 56 16.40 -7.05 19.39
N GLN A 57 15.18 -7.47 19.03
CA GLN A 57 14.20 -7.97 20.01
C GLN A 57 14.62 -9.28 20.68
N GLN A 58 15.25 -10.19 19.93
CA GLN A 58 15.78 -11.45 20.48
C GLN A 58 16.88 -11.20 21.52
N GLN A 59 17.80 -10.27 21.23
CA GLN A 59 18.87 -9.89 22.17
C GLN A 59 18.32 -9.27 23.47
N GLN A 60 17.13 -8.67 23.43
CA GLN A 60 16.47 -8.07 24.60
C GLN A 60 15.63 -9.07 25.42
N GLY A 61 15.69 -10.38 25.12
CA GLY A 61 15.04 -11.41 25.94
C GLY A 61 13.52 -11.41 25.89
N SER A 62 12.90 -10.77 24.90
CA SER A 62 11.44 -10.81 24.74
C SER A 62 11.00 -12.22 24.34
N GLY A 63 10.22 -12.88 25.20
CA GLY A 63 9.65 -14.20 24.97
C GLY A 63 8.33 -14.14 24.18
N ASN A 64 8.08 -15.22 23.43
CA ASN A 64 6.90 -15.55 22.61
C ASN A 64 6.85 -14.97 21.19
N ASP A 65 6.91 -15.83 20.16
CA ASP A 65 7.20 -15.45 18.76
C ASP A 65 5.98 -14.96 17.96
N GLU A 66 4.76 -15.41 18.25
CA GLU A 66 3.56 -14.95 17.54
C GLU A 66 3.16 -13.51 17.90
N LEU A 67 3.25 -13.15 19.19
CA LEU A 67 3.01 -11.77 19.65
C LEU A 67 4.05 -10.79 19.09
N LYS A 68 5.27 -11.26 18.81
CA LYS A 68 6.31 -10.45 18.15
C LYS A 68 5.93 -10.14 16.71
N SER A 69 5.44 -11.11 15.94
CA SER A 69 5.12 -10.88 14.52
C SER A 69 4.08 -9.78 14.31
N MET A 70 2.98 -9.78 15.07
CA MET A 70 1.96 -8.71 14.98
C MET A 70 2.49 -7.35 15.47
N LYS A 71 3.27 -7.35 16.55
CA LYS A 71 3.89 -6.13 17.09
C LYS A 71 4.91 -5.53 16.13
N VAL A 72 5.76 -6.38 15.53
CA VAL A 72 6.77 -6.02 14.52
C VAL A 72 6.09 -5.44 13.28
N LEU A 73 4.98 -6.02 12.82
CA LEU A 73 4.20 -5.45 11.72
C LEU A 73 3.70 -4.05 12.08
N GLY A 74 3.03 -3.87 13.22
CA GLY A 74 2.56 -2.56 13.67
C GLY A 74 3.66 -1.50 13.78
N GLU A 75 4.84 -1.90 14.26
CA GLU A 75 6.00 -1.00 14.44
C GLU A 75 6.71 -0.66 13.12
N LEU A 76 6.69 -1.57 12.14
CA LEU A 76 7.43 -1.42 10.88
C LEU A 76 6.56 -1.00 9.70
N THR A 77 5.23 -1.14 9.75
CA THR A 77 4.34 -0.71 8.64
C THR A 77 4.57 0.74 8.27
N GLY A 78 4.64 1.65 9.24
CA GLY A 78 4.89 3.07 8.98
C GLY A 78 6.24 3.32 8.31
N LYS A 79 7.29 2.58 8.70
CA LYS A 79 8.61 2.66 8.08
C LYS A 79 8.60 2.08 6.66
N GLY A 80 7.93 0.95 6.46
CA GLY A 80 7.77 0.35 5.13
C GLY A 80 7.11 1.31 4.15
N LEU A 81 6.03 1.97 4.56
CA LEU A 81 5.35 3.00 3.74
C LEU A 81 6.25 4.21 3.46
N ALA A 82 7.02 4.67 4.45
CA ALA A 82 7.94 5.80 4.28
C ALA A 82 9.13 5.46 3.36
N MET A 83 9.56 4.20 3.32
CA MET A 83 10.66 3.72 2.50
C MET A 83 10.30 3.62 1.01
N VAL A 84 9.01 3.64 0.64
CA VAL A 84 8.61 3.55 -0.76
C VAL A 84 9.20 4.75 -1.53
N PRO A 85 9.97 4.51 -2.60
CA PRO A 85 10.54 5.58 -3.41
C PRO A 85 9.46 6.46 -4.06
N ASP A 86 9.75 7.75 -4.20
CA ASP A 86 8.77 8.71 -4.69
C ASP A 86 8.46 8.51 -6.18
N ASP A 87 9.41 8.05 -6.98
CA ASP A 87 9.20 7.67 -8.38
C ASP A 87 8.21 6.49 -8.51
N VAL A 88 8.28 5.51 -7.61
CA VAL A 88 7.32 4.40 -7.55
C VAL A 88 5.92 4.89 -7.16
N LYS A 89 5.81 5.78 -6.16
CA LYS A 89 4.53 6.40 -5.76
C LYS A 89 3.92 7.19 -6.91
N VAL A 90 4.72 8.07 -7.50
CA VAL A 90 4.28 8.96 -8.60
C VAL A 90 3.87 8.14 -9.82
N GLY A 91 4.63 7.09 -10.15
CA GLY A 91 4.29 6.17 -11.24
C GLY A 91 2.92 5.54 -11.05
N LEU A 92 2.69 4.94 -9.88
CA LEU A 92 1.40 4.32 -9.57
C LEU A 92 0.24 5.34 -9.54
N LEU A 93 0.46 6.52 -8.95
CA LEU A 93 -0.55 7.58 -8.90
C LEU A 93 -0.91 8.10 -10.31
N LYS A 94 0.07 8.18 -11.21
CA LYS A 94 -0.17 8.55 -12.61
C LYS A 94 -1.02 7.50 -13.33
N ASP A 95 -0.72 6.22 -13.12
CA ASP A 95 -1.49 5.12 -13.71
C ASP A 95 -2.92 5.09 -13.17
N LEU A 96 -3.10 5.26 -11.86
CA LEU A 96 -4.40 5.36 -11.21
C LEU A 96 -5.19 6.57 -11.71
N LYS A 97 -4.54 7.74 -11.84
CA LYS A 97 -5.19 8.93 -12.39
C LYS A 97 -5.65 8.68 -13.82
N GLY A 98 -4.81 8.11 -14.68
CA GLY A 98 -5.19 7.79 -16.05
C GLY A 98 -6.41 6.87 -16.12
N PHE A 99 -6.48 5.87 -15.24
CA PHE A 99 -7.68 5.05 -15.12
C PHE A 99 -8.91 5.83 -14.66
N LEU A 100 -8.77 6.71 -13.66
CA LEU A 100 -9.87 7.56 -13.19
C LEU A 100 -10.38 8.50 -14.29
N ASP A 101 -9.47 9.11 -15.05
CA ASP A 101 -9.80 9.98 -16.19
C ASP A 101 -10.55 9.21 -17.29
N ASP A 102 -10.30 7.91 -17.46
CA ASP A 102 -11.01 7.05 -18.43
C ASP A 102 -12.43 6.67 -17.97
N ILE A 103 -12.68 6.57 -16.67
CA ILE A 103 -13.98 6.13 -16.11
C ILE A 103 -14.87 7.29 -15.66
N VAL A 104 -14.29 8.42 -15.24
CA VAL A 104 -15.01 9.63 -14.87
C VAL A 104 -15.06 10.50 -16.12
N VAL A 105 -16.15 10.38 -16.88
CA VAL A 105 -16.43 11.30 -17.98
C VAL A 105 -16.69 12.68 -17.37
N ASP A 106 -15.79 13.64 -17.62
CA ASP A 106 -16.07 15.06 -17.38
C ASP A 106 -17.27 15.43 -18.28
N GLU A 107 -18.46 15.63 -17.68
CA GLU A 107 -19.61 16.29 -18.33
C GLU A 107 -19.34 17.78 -18.59
#